data_AF-A0A929ZTY6-F1
#
_entry.id   AF-A0A929ZTY6-F1
#
_cell.length_a   1.000
_cell.length_b   1.000
_cell.length_c   1.000
_cell.angle_alpha   90.00
_cell.angle_beta   90.00
_cell.angle_gamma   90.00
#
_symmetry.space_group_name_H-M   'P 1'
#
loop_
_entity.id
_entity.type
_entity.pdbx_description
1 polymer ?
#
loop_
_entity_poly.entity_id
_entity_poly.type
_entity_poly.pdbx_seq_one_letter_code
_entity_poly.pdbx_strand_id
1 'polypeptide(L)' 'MPNTIIIGSGSYIPERVIDGNYFLDAVFYDENGKVIDKPNEEIVKKFVEITEIERRRYVSDDEN' A
#
# COMPACT_ATOMS: atom_id res chain seq x y z
N MET A 1 -40.72 -0.17 -4.22
CA MET A 1 -39.77 0.97 -4.11
C MET A 1 -38.69 0.52 -3.15
N PRO A 2 -37.39 0.58 -3.49
CA PRO A 2 -36.35 0.24 -2.53
C PRO A 2 -36.31 1.31 -1.43
N ASN A 3 -36.57 0.90 -0.19
CA ASN A 3 -36.61 1.74 1.01
C ASN A 3 -35.29 1.67 1.78
N THR A 4 -34.17 1.93 1.10
CA THR A 4 -32.86 1.92 1.76
C THR A 4 -32.29 3.34 1.77
N ILE A 5 -32.09 3.87 2.97
CA ILE A 5 -31.53 5.21 3.20
C ILE A 5 -30.31 5.04 4.11
N ILE A 6 -29.14 5.47 3.64
CA ILE A 6 -27.93 5.56 4.47
C ILE A 6 -28.00 6.88 5.23
N ILE A 7 -28.20 6.84 6.54
CA ILE A 7 -28.33 8.03 7.41
C ILE A 7 -26.99 8.53 7.96
N GLY A 8 -25.89 7.81 7.69
CA GLY A 8 -24.55 8.23 8.06
C GLY A 8 -23.47 7.24 7.64
N SER A 9 -22.27 7.77 7.42
CA SER A 9 -21.03 7.00 7.25
C SER A 9 -19.91 7.71 7.99
N GLY A 10 -18.91 6.95 8.43
CA GLY A 10 -17.71 7.45 9.09
C GLY A 10 -16.51 6.63 8.68
N SER A 11 -15.35 7.27 8.66
CA SER A 11 -14.07 6.62 8.38
C SER A 11 -12.98 7.29 9.21
N TYR A 12 -12.08 6.49 9.75
CA TYR A 12 -10.84 6.93 10.37
C TYR A 12 -9.70 6.20 9.68
N ILE A 13 -8.62 6.93 9.37
CA ILE A 13 -7.46 6.39 8.69
C ILE A 13 -6.21 6.68 9.52
N PRO A 14 -5.26 5.74 9.62
CA PRO A 14 -4.04 5.96 10.37
C PRO A 14 -3.24 7.17 9.86
N GLU A 15 -2.55 7.84 10.77
CA GLU A 15 -1.81 9.07 10.46
C GLU A 15 -0.54 8.79 9.65
N ARG A 16 0.13 7.65 9.88
CA ARG A 16 1.40 7.32 9.22
C ARG A 16 1.20 7.07 7.72
N VAL A 17 1.73 7.99 6.90
CA VAL A 17 1.79 7.84 5.43
C VAL A 17 3.03 7.03 5.07
N ILE A 18 2.83 5.98 4.28
CA ILE A 18 3.91 5.20 3.67
C ILE A 18 3.84 5.40 2.15
N ASP A 19 4.85 6.05 1.58
CA ASP A 19 5.00 6.19 0.13
C ASP A 19 5.91 5.11 -0.46
N GLY A 20 6.02 5.10 -1.80
CA GLY A 20 6.84 4.11 -2.51
C GLY A 20 8.31 4.10 -2.08
N ASN A 21 8.87 5.24 -1.66
CA ASN A 21 10.28 5.32 -1.28
C ASN A 21 10.59 4.52 0.00
N TYR A 22 9.59 4.29 0.84
CA TYR A 22 9.72 3.43 2.02
C TYR A 22 10.20 2.02 1.66
N PHE A 23 9.96 1.56 0.44
CA PHE A 23 10.32 0.21 -0.02
C PHE A 23 11.64 0.18 -0.81
N LEU A 24 12.42 1.28 -0.88
CA LEU A 24 13.68 1.30 -1.61
C LEU A 24 14.78 0.45 -0.97
N ASP A 25 14.69 0.20 0.34
CA ASP A 25 15.62 -0.69 1.06
C ASP A 25 15.06 -2.11 1.24
N ALA A 26 13.91 -2.42 0.63
CA ALA A 26 13.28 -3.74 0.73
C ALA A 26 13.94 -4.77 -0.20
N VAL A 27 13.77 -6.06 0.12
CA VAL A 27 14.17 -7.16 -0.77
C VAL A 27 12.90 -7.78 -1.37
N PHE A 28 12.80 -7.74 -2.69
CA PHE A 28 11.65 -8.28 -3.41
C PHE A 28 11.94 -9.66 -3.98
N TYR A 29 10.95 -10.54 -3.92
CA TYR A 29 11.02 -11.92 -4.39
C TYR A 29 9.93 -12.19 -5.42
N ASP A 30 10.20 -13.09 -6.37
CA ASP A 30 9.23 -13.59 -7.33
C ASP A 30 8.33 -14.70 -6.74
N GLU A 31 7.42 -15.22 -7.55
CA GLU A 31 6.49 -16.30 -7.16
C GLU A 31 7.20 -17.61 -6.78
N ASN A 32 8.46 -17.80 -7.20
CA ASN A 32 9.27 -18.97 -6.88
C ASN A 32 10.18 -18.72 -5.66
N GLY A 33 10.07 -17.56 -5.00
CA GLY A 33 10.89 -17.16 -3.87
C GLY A 33 12.32 -16.75 -4.25
N LYS A 34 12.58 -16.45 -5.54
CA LYS A 34 13.89 -15.95 -5.99
C LYS A 34 13.90 -14.42 -5.89
N VAL A 35 15.03 -13.86 -5.45
CA VAL A 35 15.24 -12.40 -5.42
C VAL A 35 15.09 -11.82 -6.83
N ILE A 36 14.33 -10.74 -6.94
CA ILE A 36 14.16 -9.99 -8.19
C ILE A 36 15.42 -9.13 -8.41
N ASP A 37 16.18 -9.44 -9.46
CA ASP A 37 17.39 -8.71 -9.85
C ASP A 37 17.06 -7.48 -10.69
N LYS A 38 16.41 -6.50 -10.06
CA LYS A 38 16.06 -5.21 -10.64
C LYS A 38 16.25 -4.09 -9.60
N PRO A 39 16.49 -2.84 -10.03
CA PRO A 39 16.49 -1.70 -9.13
C PRO A 39 15.13 -1.58 -8.41
N ASN A 40 15.16 -1.32 -7.11
CA ASN A 40 13.95 -1.19 -6.30
C ASN A 40 13.05 -0.05 -6.79
N GLU A 41 13.62 1.01 -7.36
CA GLU A 41 12.87 2.10 -7.99
C GLU A 41 12.00 1.59 -9.15
N GLU A 42 12.53 0.69 -9.99
CA GLU A 42 11.78 0.10 -11.11
C GLU A 42 10.67 -0.81 -10.59
N ILE A 43 10.98 -1.62 -9.57
CA ILE A 43 10.01 -2.52 -8.93
C ILE A 43 8.86 -1.74 -8.31
N VAL A 44 9.16 -0.71 -7.50
CA VAL A 44 8.16 0.15 -6.86
C VAL A 44 7.31 0.87 -7.90
N LYS A 45 7.93 1.44 -8.95
CA LYS A 45 7.18 2.09 -10.03
C LYS A 45 6.21 1.13 -10.71
N LYS A 46 6.66 -0.09 -11.00
CA LYS A 46 5.82 -1.13 -11.61
C LYS A 46 4.68 -1.57 -10.69
N PHE A 47 4.91 -1.62 -9.38
CA PHE A 47 3.83 -1.87 -8.43
C PHE A 47 2.79 -0.77 -8.43
N VAL A 48 3.19 0.51 -8.49
CA VAL A 48 2.24 1.63 -8.61
C VAL A 48 1.48 1.53 -9.93
N GLU A 49 2.13 1.21 -11.05
CA GLU A 49 1.49 1.05 -12.36
C GLU A 49 0.45 -0.08 -12.38
N ILE A 50 0.72 -1.19 -11.69
CA ILE A 50 -0.20 -2.35 -11.64
C ILE A 50 -1.34 -2.15 -10.63
N THR A 51 -1.03 -1.56 -9.46
CA THR A 51 -1.99 -1.48 -8.34
C THR A 51 -2.72 -0.14 -8.26
N GLU A 52 -2.23 0.89 -8.94
CA GLU A 52 -2.64 2.30 -8.82
C GLU A 52 -2.46 2.88 -7.41
N ILE A 53 -1.77 2.17 -6.51
CA ILE A 53 -1.53 2.62 -5.14
C ILE A 53 -0.21 3.39 -5.05
N GLU A 54 -0.29 4.71 -5.01
CA GLU A 54 0.88 5.57 -4.80
C GLU A 54 1.34 5.61 -3.34
N ARG A 55 0.40 5.55 -2.39
CA ARG A 55 0.65 5.68 -0.95
C ARG A 55 -0.32 4.83 -0.14
N ARG A 56 0.14 4.37 1.02
CA ARG A 56 -0.64 3.57 1.97
C ARG A 56 -0.62 4.23 3.35
N ARG A 57 -1.57 3.87 4.22
CA ARG A 57 -1.65 4.34 5.60
C ARG A 57 -1.46 3.16 6.55
N TYR A 58 -0.51 3.30 7.46
CA TYR A 58 -0.13 2.23 8.40
C TYR A 58 -0.42 2.71 9.81
N VAL A 59 -0.78 1.80 10.70
CA VAL A 59 -0.80 2.12 12.14
C VAL A 59 0.62 2.47 12.62
N SER A 60 0.70 3.27 13.68
CA SER A 60 1.97 3.55 14.35
C SER A 60 2.49 2.28 15.00
N ASP A 61 3.80 2.15 15.14
CA ASP A 61 4.40 0.92 15.69
C ASP A 61 4.04 0.71 17.18
N ASP A 62 3.65 1.78 17.87
CA ASP A 62 3.20 1.78 19.26
C ASP A 62 1.70 1.46 19.42
N GLU A 63 0.95 1.36 18.32
CA GLU A 63 -0.48 1.03 18.34
C GLU A 63 -0.69 -0.41 17.84
N ASN A 64 -1.06 -1.31 18.76
CA ASN A 64 -1.26 -2.74 18.50
C ASN A 64 -2.65 -3.18 18.96
#